data_AF-A0A2V7HHN1-F1
#
_entry.id   AF-A0A2V7HHN1-F1
#
_cell.length_a   1.000
_cell.length_b   1.000
_cell.length_c   1.000
_cell.angle_alpha   90.00
_cell.angle_beta   90.00
_cell.angle_gamma   90.00
#
_symmetry.space_group_name_H-M   'P 1'
#
loop_
_entity.id
_entity.type
_entity.pdbx_description
1 polymer ?
#
loop_
_entity_poly.entity_id
_entity_poly.type
_entity_poly.pdbx_seq_one_letter_code
_entity_poly.pdbx_strand_id
1 'polypeptide(L)'
;MRTAALVAALLFTAARAISAQLPPDEHWRTLHTRHFRVHFAPALEEEARRAAVNAERAYTELSTELVPPRGTIDLVISDNVDFVNGYATPFPSNRIVLYAHPPTEASGLRSYEDWNALVVTHELTHIFHLDRSRGIWRFGQAIFGRNALLFPNLYEPRWVLEGLAVYFESRLTGLGRLESSEHYMIARAAAIANRVPTLQELSPGTSRFPGGEVIYVYGSLLFDYLSRTRGPGSIREFVERGAKTPLPFILTLTSRSAFGMSFQTAWRQWRDSLVREMRSSREPMPGWRQLTSAGRVVQSPRWLGDTALIYAGDKAREMPAAYEVSLSGREKNLGRRNAPGGNVLMPDGSLLFSQPDYLDPYHIRYDLYVQRNGAQVRLTTGARLTAPDVRADGEIVAVQDVPASTRLVRVTRDGRTLVPITPTSLDVQWSDPQWSPDGLRIVAVRQSRGRSDIVILDSDGKTIDSFAATHGLNSAP
;
A
#
# COMPACT_ATOMS: atom_id res chain seq x y z
N MET A 1 -0.13 6.97 -48.30
CA MET A 1 -0.85 7.95 -47.45
C MET A 1 -1.92 7.35 -46.56
N ARG A 2 -2.70 6.34 -46.99
CA ARG A 2 -3.73 5.71 -46.13
C ARG A 2 -3.19 4.82 -45.00
N THR A 3 -1.99 4.28 -45.12
CA THR A 3 -1.33 3.45 -44.10
C THR A 3 -0.68 4.24 -42.97
N ALA A 4 -0.19 5.47 -43.22
CA ALA A 4 0.36 6.35 -42.18
C ALA A 4 -0.73 6.91 -41.26
N ALA A 5 -1.93 7.17 -41.79
CA ALA A 5 -3.08 7.62 -41.01
C ALA A 5 -3.63 6.53 -40.09
N LEU A 6 -3.55 5.25 -40.48
CA LEU A 6 -3.98 4.13 -39.62
C LEU A 6 -3.03 3.90 -38.44
N VAL A 7 -1.72 4.09 -38.62
CA VAL A 7 -0.72 3.99 -37.53
C VAL A 7 -0.86 5.16 -36.55
N ALA A 8 -1.15 6.37 -37.05
CA ALA A 8 -1.47 7.51 -36.18
C ALA A 8 -2.77 7.27 -35.39
N ALA A 9 -3.82 6.73 -36.02
CA ALA A 9 -5.08 6.41 -35.32
C ALA A 9 -4.92 5.32 -34.25
N LEU A 10 -4.12 4.26 -34.52
CA LEU A 10 -3.84 3.21 -33.54
C LEU A 10 -2.98 3.68 -32.35
N LEU A 11 -2.18 4.74 -32.52
CA LEU A 11 -1.42 5.37 -31.42
C LEU A 11 -2.28 6.30 -30.55
N PHE A 12 -3.44 6.75 -31.04
CA PHE A 12 -4.39 7.59 -30.28
C PHE A 12 -5.57 6.81 -29.68
N THR A 13 -5.81 5.56 -30.08
CA THR A 13 -6.90 4.71 -29.54
C THR A 13 -6.42 3.60 -28.60
N ALA A 14 -5.18 3.66 -28.12
CA ALA A 14 -4.86 2.98 -26.87
C ALA A 14 -5.68 3.69 -25.78
N ALA A 15 -6.91 3.22 -25.56
CA ALA A 15 -7.65 3.47 -24.35
C ALA A 15 -6.71 3.04 -23.22
N ARG A 16 -5.95 4.00 -22.70
CA ARG A 16 -5.24 3.85 -21.45
C ARG A 16 -6.32 3.40 -20.49
N ALA A 17 -6.16 2.22 -19.91
CA ALA A 17 -7.00 1.77 -18.83
C ALA A 17 -7.19 2.96 -17.90
N ILE A 18 -8.42 3.45 -17.84
CA ILE A 18 -8.79 4.61 -17.04
C ILE A 18 -8.72 4.10 -15.61
N SER A 19 -7.53 4.20 -15.01
CA SER A 19 -7.34 4.01 -13.58
C SER A 19 -8.18 5.05 -12.87
N ALA A 20 -9.00 4.60 -11.89
CA ALA A 20 -9.90 5.39 -11.04
C ALA A 20 -9.81 6.91 -11.29
N GLN A 21 -10.69 7.42 -12.14
CA GLN A 21 -10.79 8.86 -12.35
C GLN A 21 -11.20 9.51 -11.04
N LEU A 22 -10.53 10.62 -10.71
CA LEU A 22 -11.06 11.53 -9.71
C LEU A 22 -12.48 11.92 -10.12
N PRO A 23 -13.45 11.90 -9.19
CA PRO A 23 -14.81 12.31 -9.51
C PRO A 23 -14.80 13.74 -10.08
N PRO A 24 -15.30 13.94 -11.32
CA PRO A 24 -15.19 15.23 -12.00
C PRO A 24 -16.18 16.29 -11.46
N ASP A 25 -17.20 15.86 -10.73
CA ASP A 25 -18.37 16.63 -10.30
C ASP A 25 -18.37 16.95 -8.79
N GLU A 26 -17.28 16.64 -8.08
CA GLU A 26 -17.11 17.02 -6.68
C GLU A 26 -17.00 18.53 -6.48
N HIS A 27 -17.43 19.00 -5.31
CA HIS A 27 -17.37 20.42 -4.94
C HIS A 27 -15.95 20.83 -4.48
N TRP A 28 -15.00 20.81 -5.40
CA TRP A 28 -13.59 21.06 -5.12
C TRP A 28 -13.33 22.46 -4.51
N ARG A 29 -12.62 22.47 -3.39
CA ARG A 29 -12.02 23.66 -2.76
C ARG A 29 -10.50 23.58 -2.87
N THR A 30 -9.84 24.73 -2.78
CA THR A 30 -8.36 24.79 -2.83
C THR A 30 -7.80 25.60 -1.67
N LEU A 31 -6.96 24.98 -0.85
CA LEU A 31 -6.10 25.64 0.13
C LEU A 31 -4.76 25.96 -0.53
N HIS A 32 -4.21 27.14 -0.25
CA HIS A 32 -2.91 27.55 -0.78
C HIS A 32 -1.88 27.58 0.35
N THR A 33 -0.73 26.98 0.10
CA THR A 33 0.44 27.06 0.97
C THR A 33 1.61 27.68 0.18
N ARG A 34 2.82 27.65 0.73
CA ARG A 34 4.00 28.21 0.07
C ARG A 34 4.37 27.44 -1.20
N HIS A 35 4.32 26.12 -1.14
CA HIS A 35 4.75 25.24 -2.23
C HIS A 35 3.61 24.43 -2.85
N PHE A 36 2.41 24.42 -2.27
CA PHE A 36 1.29 23.58 -2.70
C PHE A 36 -0.01 24.33 -2.96
N ARG A 37 -0.81 23.79 -3.88
CA ARG A 37 -2.27 24.00 -3.98
C ARG A 37 -2.94 22.69 -3.58
N VAL A 38 -3.65 22.69 -2.47
CA VAL A 38 -4.29 21.48 -1.92
C VAL A 38 -5.75 21.46 -2.31
N HIS A 39 -6.16 20.51 -3.15
CA HIS A 39 -7.50 20.35 -3.70
C HIS A 39 -8.27 19.23 -2.98
N PHE A 40 -9.48 19.51 -2.52
CA PHE A 40 -10.28 18.58 -1.71
C PHE A 40 -11.77 18.93 -1.78
N ALA A 41 -12.64 17.93 -1.54
CA ALA A 41 -14.07 18.16 -1.29
C ALA A 41 -14.30 18.60 0.18
N PRO A 42 -15.37 19.34 0.52
CA PRO A 42 -15.54 19.93 1.86
C PRO A 42 -15.52 18.92 3.01
N ALA A 43 -15.97 17.70 2.79
CA ALA A 43 -15.94 16.61 3.77
C ALA A 43 -14.50 16.18 4.15
N LEU A 44 -13.51 16.52 3.33
CA LEU A 44 -12.10 16.17 3.51
C LEU A 44 -11.27 17.34 4.05
N GLU A 45 -11.89 18.42 4.52
CA GLU A 45 -11.17 19.64 4.91
C GLU A 45 -10.15 19.41 6.04
N GLU A 46 -10.50 18.60 7.04
CA GLU A 46 -9.60 18.27 8.15
C GLU A 46 -8.35 17.55 7.65
N GLU A 47 -8.53 16.52 6.82
CA GLU A 47 -7.44 15.75 6.22
C GLU A 47 -6.61 16.61 5.27
N ALA A 48 -7.25 17.45 4.45
CA ALA A 48 -6.55 18.35 3.53
C ALA A 48 -5.64 19.34 4.28
N ARG A 49 -6.06 19.82 5.46
CA ARG A 49 -5.23 20.68 6.31
C ARG A 49 -4.05 19.92 6.92
N ARG A 50 -4.26 18.68 7.39
CA ARG A 50 -3.17 17.80 7.86
C ARG A 50 -2.16 17.52 6.75
N ALA A 51 -2.65 17.14 5.56
CA ALA A 51 -1.85 16.90 4.38
C ALA A 51 -1.04 18.13 3.95
N ALA A 52 -1.63 19.33 4.02
CA ALA A 52 -0.94 20.58 3.72
C ALA A 52 0.26 20.82 4.64
N VAL A 53 0.09 20.60 5.96
CA VAL A 53 1.17 20.75 6.95
C VAL A 53 2.26 19.70 6.73
N ASN A 54 1.87 18.43 6.56
CA ASN A 54 2.80 17.34 6.30
C ASN A 54 3.58 17.55 5.00
N ALA A 55 2.94 18.07 3.95
CA ALA A 55 3.57 18.35 2.66
C ALA A 55 4.60 19.48 2.75
N GLU A 56 4.31 20.57 3.47
CA GLU A 56 5.28 21.66 3.68
C GLU A 56 6.47 21.23 4.52
N ARG A 57 6.23 20.38 5.54
CA ARG A 57 7.31 19.78 6.34
C ARG A 57 8.18 18.87 5.48
N ALA A 58 7.58 17.91 4.77
CA ALA A 58 8.30 17.00 3.89
C ALA A 58 9.06 17.74 2.79
N TYR A 59 8.50 18.82 2.22
CA TYR A 59 9.18 19.66 1.24
C TYR A 59 10.44 20.29 1.83
N THR A 60 10.35 20.82 3.05
CA THR A 60 11.48 21.45 3.74
C THR A 60 12.58 20.43 4.01
N GLU A 61 12.22 19.26 4.53
CA GLU A 61 13.17 18.18 4.82
C GLU A 61 13.81 17.64 3.53
N LEU A 62 13.03 17.30 2.50
CA LEU A 62 13.53 16.84 1.20
C LEU A 62 14.42 17.87 0.51
N SER A 63 14.16 19.17 0.67
CA SER A 63 15.00 20.24 0.11
C SER A 63 16.43 20.26 0.65
N THR A 64 16.67 19.62 1.80
CA THR A 64 18.03 19.46 2.35
C THR A 64 18.80 18.35 1.64
N GLU A 65 18.09 17.33 1.15
CA GLU A 65 18.66 16.12 0.55
C GLU A 65 18.68 16.19 -1.00
N LEU A 66 17.65 16.76 -1.62
CA LEU A 66 17.46 16.84 -3.07
C LEU A 66 17.16 18.28 -3.53
N VAL A 67 17.35 18.55 -4.83
CA VAL A 67 17.03 19.86 -5.39
C VAL A 67 15.51 20.01 -5.55
N PRO A 68 14.90 21.10 -5.05
CA PRO A 68 13.46 21.27 -5.13
C PRO A 68 12.90 21.33 -6.55
N PRO A 69 11.67 20.82 -6.76
CA PRO A 69 11.00 20.85 -8.05
C PRO A 69 10.57 22.28 -8.42
N ARG A 70 10.32 22.50 -9.71
CA ARG A 70 9.92 23.83 -10.22
C ARG A 70 8.42 24.06 -10.06
N GLY A 71 8.08 25.27 -9.61
CA GLY A 71 6.70 25.72 -9.52
C GLY A 71 5.92 25.09 -8.37
N THR A 72 4.67 25.50 -8.24
CA THR A 72 3.75 24.99 -7.22
C THR A 72 3.30 23.57 -7.56
N ILE A 73 3.14 22.74 -6.53
CA ILE A 73 2.69 21.35 -6.65
C ILE A 73 1.20 21.29 -6.35
N ASP A 74 0.43 20.61 -7.20
CA ASP A 74 -0.98 20.31 -6.95
C ASP A 74 -1.07 19.06 -6.06
N LEU A 75 -1.63 19.17 -4.87
CA LEU A 75 -1.89 18.05 -3.97
C LEU A 75 -3.39 17.80 -3.92
N VAL A 76 -3.87 16.68 -4.48
CA VAL A 76 -5.29 16.34 -4.51
C VAL A 76 -5.57 15.27 -3.46
N ILE A 77 -6.53 15.55 -2.58
CA ILE A 77 -7.03 14.58 -1.60
C ILE A 77 -8.40 14.09 -2.07
N SER A 78 -8.55 12.78 -2.23
CA SER A 78 -9.77 12.16 -2.73
C SER A 78 -10.18 10.99 -1.85
N ASP A 79 -11.48 10.77 -1.66
CA ASP A 79 -12.02 9.64 -0.88
C ASP A 79 -12.90 8.75 -1.75
N ASN A 80 -12.62 8.67 -3.05
CA ASN A 80 -13.50 8.00 -3.99
C ASN A 80 -13.33 6.47 -4.02
N VAL A 81 -12.26 5.94 -3.43
CA VAL A 81 -11.96 4.51 -3.44
C VAL A 81 -11.50 4.02 -2.06
N ASP A 82 -11.98 2.83 -1.68
CA ASP A 82 -11.63 2.16 -0.42
C ASP A 82 -10.41 1.25 -0.61
N PHE A 83 -9.32 1.80 -1.16
CA PHE A 83 -8.02 1.13 -1.18
C PHE A 83 -6.90 2.15 -0.98
N VAL A 84 -5.84 1.71 -0.31
CA VAL A 84 -4.69 2.58 0.00
C VAL A 84 -3.89 2.79 -1.27
N ASN A 85 -3.81 4.03 -1.75
CA ASN A 85 -2.87 4.37 -2.83
C ASN A 85 -2.59 5.88 -2.89
N GLY A 86 -1.50 6.21 -3.57
CA GLY A 86 -1.15 7.56 -4.00
C GLY A 86 -0.48 7.48 -5.36
N TYR A 87 -0.42 8.61 -6.06
CA TYR A 87 0.48 8.71 -7.21
C TYR A 87 0.94 10.15 -7.44
N ALA A 88 2.16 10.25 -7.96
CA ALA A 88 2.77 11.50 -8.38
C ALA A 88 3.03 11.52 -9.90
N THR A 89 2.87 12.68 -10.52
CA THR A 89 3.26 12.93 -11.90
C THR A 89 3.87 14.32 -12.03
N PRO A 90 5.00 14.48 -12.75
CA PRO A 90 5.51 15.81 -13.11
C PRO A 90 4.77 16.44 -14.30
N PHE A 91 3.86 15.70 -14.96
CA PHE A 91 3.19 16.13 -16.18
C PHE A 91 1.66 16.10 -16.05
N PRO A 92 0.92 17.13 -16.55
CA PRO A 92 1.40 18.38 -17.17
C PRO A 92 1.90 19.43 -16.16
N SER A 93 1.47 19.35 -14.91
CA SER A 93 2.03 20.04 -13.75
C SER A 93 2.56 19.01 -12.76
N ASN A 94 3.37 19.45 -11.80
CA ASN A 94 3.68 18.61 -10.65
C ASN A 94 2.39 18.37 -9.86
N ARG A 95 1.94 17.13 -9.82
CA ARG A 95 0.71 16.74 -9.15
C ARG A 95 0.91 15.47 -8.35
N ILE A 96 0.40 15.49 -7.13
CA ILE A 96 0.26 14.35 -6.23
C ILE A 96 -1.23 14.13 -6.00
N VAL A 97 -1.68 12.89 -6.05
CA VAL A 97 -3.03 12.48 -5.68
C VAL A 97 -2.92 11.47 -4.55
N LEU A 98 -3.64 11.72 -3.46
CA LEU A 98 -3.71 10.85 -2.29
C LEU A 98 -5.14 10.39 -2.08
N TYR A 99 -5.33 9.08 -1.90
CA TYR A 99 -6.61 8.57 -1.44
C TYR A 99 -6.68 8.59 0.08
N ALA A 100 -7.74 9.18 0.63
CA ALA A 100 -7.98 9.37 2.06
C ALA A 100 -8.44 8.08 2.75
N HIS A 101 -7.70 6.99 2.54
CA HIS A 101 -7.98 5.68 3.10
C HIS A 101 -6.73 5.17 3.84
N PRO A 102 -6.77 5.08 5.18
CA PRO A 102 -5.62 4.67 5.98
C PRO A 102 -5.28 3.19 5.75
N PRO A 103 -3.99 2.80 5.73
CA PRO A 103 -3.59 1.42 5.54
C PRO A 103 -3.81 0.55 6.78
N THR A 104 -5.01 -0.03 6.89
CA THR A 104 -5.35 -1.03 7.92
C THR A 104 -5.09 -2.47 7.44
N GLU A 105 -5.32 -2.76 6.15
CA GLU A 105 -5.14 -4.10 5.57
C GLU A 105 -3.79 -4.28 4.83
N ALA A 106 -3.13 -3.19 4.41
CA ALA A 106 -1.88 -3.25 3.64
C ALA A 106 -0.65 -3.37 4.54
N SER A 107 -0.17 -4.59 4.80
CA SER A 107 0.94 -4.89 5.74
C SER A 107 2.16 -3.96 5.58
N GLY A 108 2.63 -3.77 4.34
CA GLY A 108 3.80 -2.93 4.04
C GLY A 108 3.63 -1.45 4.39
N LEU A 109 2.39 -0.96 4.49
CA LEU A 109 2.10 0.45 4.78
C LEU A 109 1.62 0.66 6.21
N ARG A 110 1.62 -0.36 7.07
CA ARG A 110 1.11 -0.27 8.45
C ARG A 110 2.10 0.35 9.45
N SER A 111 3.38 0.50 9.10
CA SER A 111 4.41 1.07 9.97
C SER A 111 4.55 2.58 9.76
N TYR A 112 3.81 3.38 10.55
CA TYR A 112 3.83 4.84 10.50
C TYR A 112 3.44 5.45 11.85
N GLU A 113 3.93 6.66 12.11
CA GLU A 113 3.35 7.54 13.14
C GLU A 113 2.11 8.26 12.63
N ASP A 114 2.23 8.78 11.42
CA ASP A 114 1.20 9.45 10.65
C ASP A 114 1.26 8.89 9.22
N TRP A 115 0.22 8.16 8.81
CA TRP A 115 0.18 7.53 7.49
C TRP A 115 0.17 8.58 6.38
N ASN A 116 -0.48 9.73 6.61
CA ASN A 116 -0.50 10.82 5.65
C ASN A 116 0.91 11.38 5.45
N ALA A 117 1.66 11.61 6.54
CA ALA A 117 3.05 12.09 6.45
C ALA A 117 3.94 11.10 5.67
N LEU A 118 3.78 9.80 5.90
CA LEU A 118 4.51 8.76 5.18
C LEU A 118 4.22 8.80 3.67
N VAL A 119 2.94 8.75 3.28
CA VAL A 119 2.54 8.72 1.86
C VAL A 119 2.86 10.05 1.16
N VAL A 120 2.62 11.19 1.81
CA VAL A 120 3.00 12.51 1.27
C VAL A 120 4.51 12.57 0.99
N THR A 121 5.35 12.10 1.91
CA THR A 121 6.81 12.11 1.73
C THR A 121 7.25 11.19 0.59
N HIS A 122 6.60 10.02 0.46
CA HIS A 122 6.82 9.09 -0.65
C HIS A 122 6.53 9.76 -2.00
N GLU A 123 5.30 10.27 -2.19
CA GLU A 123 4.87 10.89 -3.44
C GLU A 123 5.62 12.18 -3.76
N LEU A 124 5.99 12.94 -2.73
CA LEU A 124 6.79 14.15 -2.91
C LEU A 124 8.20 13.82 -3.36
N THR A 125 8.78 12.72 -2.90
CA THR A 125 10.07 12.23 -3.39
C THR A 125 10.02 11.95 -4.88
N HIS A 126 8.93 11.35 -5.38
CA HIS A 126 8.71 11.18 -6.82
C HIS A 126 8.69 12.53 -7.55
N ILE A 127 8.05 13.58 -7.02
CA ILE A 127 8.09 14.91 -7.67
C ILE A 127 9.51 15.51 -7.67
N PHE A 128 10.24 15.46 -6.54
CA PHE A 128 11.61 15.95 -6.44
C PHE A 128 12.55 15.23 -7.42
N HIS A 129 12.37 13.92 -7.55
CA HIS A 129 13.14 13.10 -8.45
C HIS A 129 12.74 13.31 -9.92
N LEU A 130 11.47 13.15 -10.26
CA LEU A 130 11.00 13.09 -11.64
C LEU A 130 10.95 14.45 -12.34
N ASP A 131 10.67 15.56 -11.62
CA ASP A 131 10.76 16.90 -12.23
C ASP A 131 12.20 17.28 -12.57
N ARG A 132 13.18 16.65 -11.90
CA ARG A 132 14.58 17.04 -12.00
C ARG A 132 15.13 16.79 -13.40
N SER A 133 15.33 17.87 -14.15
CA SER A 133 15.82 17.83 -15.53
C SER A 133 16.95 18.84 -15.74
N ARG A 134 18.06 18.42 -16.37
CA ARG A 134 19.24 19.25 -16.66
C ARG A 134 19.69 19.09 -18.12
N GLY A 135 20.63 19.94 -18.55
CA GLY A 135 21.28 19.82 -19.86
C GLY A 135 20.28 19.86 -21.02
N ILE A 136 20.40 18.89 -21.95
CA ILE A 136 19.55 18.80 -23.13
C ILE A 136 18.07 18.66 -22.79
N TRP A 137 17.72 17.98 -21.68
CA TRP A 137 16.34 17.84 -21.23
C TRP A 137 15.75 19.17 -20.79
N ARG A 138 16.50 19.95 -20.02
CA ARG A 138 16.06 21.28 -19.58
C ARG A 138 15.92 22.25 -20.75
N PHE A 139 16.84 22.17 -21.72
CA PHE A 139 16.76 22.93 -22.96
C PHE A 139 15.53 22.54 -23.78
N GLY A 140 15.29 21.24 -23.97
CA GLY A 140 14.08 20.74 -24.63
C GLY A 140 12.81 21.23 -23.94
N GLN A 141 12.77 21.20 -22.60
CA GLN A 141 11.62 21.68 -21.85
C GLN A 141 11.41 23.19 -21.94
N ALA A 142 12.46 23.97 -22.21
CA ALA A 142 12.34 25.41 -22.44
C ALA A 142 11.68 25.72 -23.79
N ILE A 143 11.86 24.85 -24.79
CA ILE A 143 11.29 25.01 -26.14
C ILE A 143 9.89 24.40 -26.24
N PHE A 144 9.74 23.15 -25.79
CA PHE A 144 8.52 22.35 -25.97
C PHE A 144 7.64 22.29 -24.72
N GLY A 145 7.96 23.10 -23.70
CA GLY A 145 7.31 23.06 -22.40
C GLY A 145 7.57 21.75 -21.66
N ARG A 146 6.72 21.45 -20.68
CA ARG A 146 6.82 20.24 -19.84
C ARG A 146 6.38 18.99 -20.60
N ASN A 147 6.78 18.74 -21.85
CA ASN A 147 6.36 17.52 -22.56
C ASN A 147 6.82 16.25 -21.79
N ALA A 148 5.94 15.26 -21.66
CA ALA A 148 6.20 14.02 -20.91
C ALA A 148 7.47 13.27 -21.37
N LEU A 149 7.86 13.38 -22.64
CA LEU A 149 9.06 12.72 -23.17
C LEU A 149 10.37 13.37 -22.72
N LEU A 150 10.31 14.57 -22.14
CA LEU A 150 11.48 15.38 -21.79
C LEU A 150 11.87 15.27 -20.32
N PHE A 151 11.32 14.30 -19.59
CA PHE A 151 11.70 14.00 -18.21
C PHE A 151 12.57 12.73 -18.20
N PRO A 152 13.91 12.86 -18.08
CA PRO A 152 14.81 11.71 -18.20
C PRO A 152 14.55 10.63 -17.15
N ASN A 153 14.18 11.04 -15.94
CA ASN A 153 14.05 10.12 -14.82
C ASN A 153 12.79 9.24 -14.95
N LEU A 154 11.81 9.60 -15.80
CA LEU A 154 10.66 8.72 -16.10
C LEU A 154 11.05 7.43 -16.85
N TYR A 155 12.24 7.39 -17.46
CA TYR A 155 12.73 6.21 -18.18
C TYR A 155 13.54 5.25 -17.30
N GLU A 156 13.74 5.58 -16.02
CA GLU A 156 14.44 4.71 -15.09
C GLU A 156 13.56 3.50 -14.71
N PRO A 157 14.16 2.35 -14.36
CA PRO A 157 13.43 1.18 -13.89
C PRO A 157 12.61 1.51 -12.65
N ARG A 158 11.44 0.91 -12.53
CA ARG A 158 10.52 1.17 -11.41
C ARG A 158 11.14 0.92 -10.03
N TRP A 159 12.01 -0.08 -9.88
CA TRP A 159 12.72 -0.32 -8.62
C TRP A 159 13.64 0.84 -8.21
N VAL A 160 14.10 1.67 -9.16
CA VAL A 160 14.83 2.91 -8.86
C VAL A 160 13.88 3.95 -8.30
N LEU A 161 12.76 4.19 -9.00
CA LEU A 161 11.76 5.19 -8.63
C LEU A 161 11.17 4.89 -7.25
N GLU A 162 10.61 3.70 -7.09
CA GLU A 162 9.98 3.26 -5.84
C GLU A 162 11.01 3.06 -4.72
N GLY A 163 12.20 2.56 -5.05
CA GLY A 163 13.27 2.36 -4.08
C GLY A 163 13.77 3.67 -3.47
N LEU A 164 13.92 4.72 -4.28
CA LEU A 164 14.27 6.06 -3.80
C LEU A 164 13.16 6.66 -2.93
N ALA A 165 11.91 6.52 -3.35
CA ALA A 165 10.76 7.03 -2.60
C ALA A 165 10.63 6.35 -1.23
N VAL A 166 10.76 5.01 -1.16
CA VAL A 166 10.81 4.26 0.12
C VAL A 166 12.03 4.64 0.97
N TYR A 167 13.18 4.87 0.34
CA TYR A 167 14.38 5.29 1.07
C TYR A 167 14.18 6.64 1.77
N PHE A 168 13.66 7.64 1.07
CA PHE A 168 13.43 8.96 1.64
C PHE A 168 12.21 9.02 2.57
N GLU A 169 11.11 8.30 2.28
CA GLU A 169 10.00 8.21 3.23
C GLU A 169 10.50 7.69 4.59
N SER A 170 11.35 6.66 4.56
CA SER A 170 11.75 6.00 5.79
C SER A 170 12.74 6.85 6.58
N ARG A 171 13.73 7.40 5.87
CA ARG A 171 14.78 8.25 6.44
C ARG A 171 14.23 9.54 7.05
N LEU A 172 13.24 10.17 6.42
CA LEU A 172 12.75 11.48 6.84
C LEU A 172 11.65 11.39 7.90
N THR A 173 10.80 10.35 7.84
CA THR A 173 9.77 10.16 8.86
C THR A 173 10.28 9.43 10.10
N GLY A 174 11.42 8.73 10.01
CA GLY A 174 11.97 7.92 11.10
C GLY A 174 11.23 6.61 11.37
N LEU A 175 10.19 6.33 10.59
CA LEU A 175 9.41 5.08 10.53
C LEU A 175 9.23 4.71 9.06
N GLY A 176 8.35 3.78 8.72
CA GLY A 176 8.10 3.40 7.33
C GLY A 176 8.70 2.06 6.95
N ARG A 177 8.72 1.78 5.64
CA ARG A 177 8.96 0.42 5.14
C ARG A 177 10.36 -0.14 5.39
N LEU A 178 11.40 0.70 5.43
CA LEU A 178 12.75 0.24 5.78
C LEU A 178 12.96 0.01 7.28
N GLU A 179 12.19 0.70 8.12
CA GLU A 179 12.23 0.54 9.58
C GLU A 179 11.30 -0.60 10.06
N SER A 180 10.37 -1.02 9.20
CA SER A 180 9.55 -2.23 9.37
C SER A 180 10.37 -3.51 9.22
N SER A 181 9.99 -4.55 9.98
CA SER A 181 10.56 -5.89 9.85
C SER A 181 10.21 -6.61 8.54
N GLU A 182 9.20 -6.14 7.80
CA GLU A 182 8.63 -6.85 6.65
C GLU A 182 9.57 -6.94 5.44
N HIS A 183 10.19 -5.83 5.03
CA HIS A 183 11.11 -5.83 3.88
C HIS A 183 12.31 -6.77 4.13
N TYR A 184 12.91 -6.70 5.32
CA TYR A 184 13.98 -7.60 5.71
C TYR A 184 13.51 -9.03 5.90
N MET A 185 12.30 -9.26 6.43
CA MET A 185 11.70 -10.60 6.52
C MET A 185 11.58 -11.24 5.13
N ILE A 186 11.06 -10.52 4.14
CA ILE A 186 10.94 -10.98 2.76
C ILE A 186 12.31 -11.32 2.17
N ALA A 187 13.29 -10.43 2.33
CA ALA A 187 14.65 -10.65 1.82
C ALA A 187 15.33 -11.86 2.49
N ARG A 188 15.22 -11.98 3.82
CA ARG A 188 15.76 -13.12 4.59
C ARG A 188 15.09 -14.43 4.20
N ALA A 189 13.76 -14.47 4.07
CA ALA A 189 13.03 -15.64 3.61
C ALA A 189 13.47 -16.07 2.20
N ALA A 190 13.65 -15.12 1.29
CA ALA A 190 14.19 -15.40 -0.04
C ALA A 190 15.63 -15.94 0.01
N ALA A 191 16.47 -15.45 0.92
CA ALA A 191 17.83 -15.95 1.11
C ALA A 191 17.86 -17.38 1.68
N ILE A 192 17.04 -17.68 2.70
CA ILE A 192 16.87 -19.03 3.26
C ILE A 192 16.41 -20.01 2.17
N ALA A 193 15.47 -19.57 1.32
CA ALA A 193 14.96 -20.37 0.21
C ALA A 193 15.91 -20.48 -1.00
N ASN A 194 17.10 -19.84 -0.97
CA ASN A 194 18.01 -19.70 -2.11
C ASN A 194 17.33 -19.10 -3.37
N ARG A 195 16.45 -18.12 -3.17
CA ARG A 195 15.61 -17.49 -4.19
C ARG A 195 15.67 -15.96 -4.20
N VAL A 196 16.74 -15.36 -3.67
CA VAL A 196 16.94 -13.91 -3.81
C VAL A 196 17.00 -13.55 -5.30
N PRO A 197 16.20 -12.59 -5.79
CA PRO A 197 16.18 -12.25 -7.20
C PRO A 197 17.54 -11.74 -7.69
N THR A 198 17.71 -11.75 -9.00
CA THR A 198 18.75 -10.97 -9.68
C THR A 198 18.28 -9.53 -9.85
N LEU A 199 19.22 -8.59 -10.04
CA LEU A 199 18.89 -7.19 -10.31
C LEU A 199 18.01 -7.04 -11.56
N GLN A 200 18.26 -7.88 -12.58
CA GLN A 200 17.50 -7.89 -13.83
C GLN A 200 16.05 -8.30 -13.59
N GLU A 201 15.77 -9.22 -12.66
CA GLU A 201 14.42 -9.67 -12.31
C GLU A 201 13.58 -8.60 -11.59
N LEU A 202 14.19 -7.49 -11.13
CA LEU A 202 13.46 -6.37 -10.53
C LEU A 202 12.81 -5.43 -11.57
N SER A 203 13.26 -5.48 -12.82
CA SER A 203 12.83 -4.56 -13.88
C SER A 203 11.56 -5.01 -14.63
N PRO A 204 11.42 -6.28 -15.06
CA PRO A 204 10.15 -6.77 -15.57
C PRO A 204 9.16 -6.99 -14.42
N GLY A 205 7.86 -6.88 -14.71
CA GLY A 205 6.85 -7.34 -13.76
C GLY A 205 7.02 -8.83 -13.44
N THR A 206 6.85 -9.22 -12.17
CA THR A 206 7.01 -10.60 -11.72
C THR A 206 5.70 -11.16 -11.17
N SER A 207 5.44 -12.44 -11.44
CA SER A 207 4.35 -13.22 -10.82
C SER A 207 4.81 -13.97 -9.57
N ARG A 208 6.12 -14.00 -9.29
CA ARG A 208 6.67 -14.64 -8.08
C ARG A 208 6.43 -13.73 -6.89
N PHE A 209 6.02 -14.31 -5.76
CA PHE A 209 5.90 -13.59 -4.48
C PHE A 209 7.21 -12.81 -4.18
N PRO A 210 7.14 -11.54 -3.73
CA PRO A 210 5.94 -10.81 -3.32
C PRO A 210 5.23 -10.04 -4.47
N GLY A 211 5.48 -10.40 -5.73
CA GLY A 211 4.84 -9.80 -6.89
C GLY A 211 5.33 -8.38 -7.14
N GLY A 212 4.40 -7.43 -7.27
CA GLY A 212 4.71 -6.02 -7.47
C GLY A 212 5.56 -5.41 -6.35
N GLU A 213 5.47 -5.93 -5.13
CA GLU A 213 6.23 -5.44 -3.97
C GLU A 213 7.75 -5.59 -4.12
N VAL A 214 8.20 -6.43 -5.06
CA VAL A 214 9.64 -6.66 -5.31
C VAL A 214 10.41 -5.36 -5.57
N ILE A 215 9.78 -4.38 -6.23
CA ILE A 215 10.42 -3.10 -6.59
C ILE A 215 10.61 -2.20 -5.36
N TYR A 216 9.66 -2.22 -4.42
CA TYR A 216 9.74 -1.46 -3.17
C TYR A 216 10.70 -2.13 -2.19
N VAL A 217 10.54 -3.44 -1.98
CA VAL A 217 11.38 -4.22 -1.05
C VAL A 217 12.84 -4.15 -1.46
N TYR A 218 13.17 -4.62 -2.65
CA TYR A 218 14.57 -4.77 -3.03
C TYR A 218 15.19 -3.47 -3.54
N GLY A 219 14.39 -2.57 -4.14
CA GLY A 219 14.85 -1.25 -4.53
C GLY A 219 15.29 -0.43 -3.32
N SER A 220 14.45 -0.38 -2.28
CA SER A 220 14.76 0.36 -1.06
C SER A 220 15.95 -0.21 -0.30
N LEU A 221 16.03 -1.54 -0.15
CA LEU A 221 17.16 -2.20 0.52
C LEU A 221 18.50 -1.95 -0.22
N LEU A 222 18.47 -1.85 -1.55
CA LEU A 222 19.66 -1.50 -2.32
C LEU A 222 20.08 -0.03 -2.10
N PHE A 223 19.13 0.91 -2.06
CA PHE A 223 19.41 2.32 -1.77
C PHE A 223 19.88 2.54 -0.33
N ASP A 224 19.29 1.83 0.64
CA ASP A 224 19.78 1.82 2.02
C ASP A 224 21.23 1.30 2.10
N TYR A 225 21.53 0.17 1.45
CA TYR A 225 22.90 -0.35 1.35
C TYR A 225 23.88 0.66 0.74
N LEU A 226 23.49 1.30 -0.38
CA LEU A 226 24.32 2.32 -1.03
C LEU A 226 24.53 3.54 -0.13
N SER A 227 23.48 4.03 0.52
CA SER A 227 23.57 5.15 1.45
C SER A 227 24.50 4.84 2.63
N ARG A 228 24.37 3.65 3.25
CA ARG A 228 25.23 3.23 4.36
C ARG A 228 26.68 3.04 3.96
N THR A 229 26.95 2.55 2.76
CA THR A 229 28.33 2.22 2.30
C THR A 229 29.03 3.36 1.56
N ARG A 230 28.27 4.32 1.00
CA ARG A 230 28.80 5.43 0.17
C ARG A 230 28.44 6.81 0.71
N GLY A 231 27.69 6.87 1.79
CA GLY A 231 27.19 8.10 2.40
C GLY A 231 25.90 8.61 1.74
N PRO A 232 25.04 9.31 2.49
CA PRO A 232 23.74 9.77 2.00
C PRO A 232 23.86 10.76 0.82
N GLY A 233 24.92 11.57 0.77
CA GLY A 233 25.18 12.50 -0.33
C GLY A 233 25.33 11.83 -1.70
N SER A 234 25.70 10.55 -1.74
CA SER A 234 25.80 9.79 -2.99
C SER A 234 24.44 9.59 -3.68
N ILE A 235 23.34 9.58 -2.92
CA ILE A 235 21.98 9.47 -3.45
C ILE A 235 21.60 10.75 -4.22
N ARG A 236 21.86 11.93 -3.63
CA ARG A 236 21.67 13.23 -4.29
C ARG A 236 22.48 13.32 -5.58
N GLU A 237 23.73 12.88 -5.49
CA GLU A 237 24.66 12.82 -6.60
C GLU A 237 24.19 11.91 -7.75
N PHE A 238 23.52 10.80 -7.43
CA PHE A 238 22.90 9.93 -8.42
C PHE A 238 21.76 10.65 -9.17
N VAL A 239 20.83 11.28 -8.43
CA VAL A 239 19.71 12.04 -9.01
C VAL A 239 20.19 13.19 -9.89
N GLU A 240 21.18 13.96 -9.45
CA GLU A 240 21.72 15.09 -10.22
C GLU A 240 22.42 14.65 -11.51
N ARG A 241 23.11 13.49 -11.49
CA ARG A 241 23.75 12.94 -12.69
C ARG A 241 22.72 12.34 -13.63
N GLY A 242 21.76 11.57 -13.13
CA GLY A 242 20.66 11.00 -13.92
C GLY A 242 19.91 12.06 -14.71
N ALA A 243 19.58 13.18 -14.06
CA ALA A 243 18.91 14.31 -14.67
C ALA A 243 19.67 14.98 -15.84
N LYS A 244 20.99 14.76 -15.98
CA LYS A 244 21.83 15.31 -17.06
C LYS A 244 22.08 14.29 -18.18
N THR A 245 21.90 13.00 -17.93
CA THR A 245 22.28 11.93 -18.86
C THR A 245 21.42 11.98 -20.12
N PRO A 246 22.00 12.18 -21.33
CA PRO A 246 21.21 12.27 -22.58
C PRO A 246 20.53 10.95 -23.00
N LEU A 247 21.07 9.82 -22.55
CA LEU A 247 20.52 8.48 -22.79
C LEU A 247 20.09 7.88 -21.44
N PRO A 248 18.83 8.06 -21.02
CA PRO A 248 18.42 7.89 -19.63
C PRO A 248 18.44 6.43 -19.16
N PHE A 249 18.52 5.46 -20.09
CA PHE A 249 18.59 4.03 -19.79
C PHE A 249 19.99 3.57 -19.31
N ILE A 250 21.03 4.40 -19.42
CA ILE A 250 22.42 4.02 -19.11
C ILE A 250 22.73 4.22 -17.62
N LEU A 251 22.06 3.45 -16.76
CA LEU A 251 22.23 3.54 -15.29
C LEU A 251 23.63 3.16 -14.82
N THR A 252 24.35 2.33 -15.57
CA THR A 252 25.71 1.91 -15.20
C THR A 252 26.68 3.09 -15.11
N LEU A 253 26.55 4.08 -16.01
CA LEU A 253 27.39 5.28 -15.98
C LEU A 253 27.01 6.17 -14.79
N THR A 254 25.71 6.43 -14.62
CA THR A 254 25.18 7.26 -13.53
C THR A 254 25.56 6.67 -12.16
N SER A 255 25.31 5.37 -11.95
CA SER A 255 25.62 4.67 -10.71
C SER A 255 27.12 4.64 -10.41
N ARG A 256 27.98 4.30 -11.39
CA ARG A 256 29.44 4.32 -11.18
C ARG A 256 29.95 5.69 -10.80
N SER A 257 29.43 6.73 -11.44
CA SER A 257 29.87 8.08 -11.16
C SER A 257 29.38 8.61 -9.80
N ALA A 258 28.23 8.15 -9.31
CA ALA A 258 27.66 8.60 -8.04
C ALA A 258 28.07 7.76 -6.82
N PHE A 259 28.10 6.44 -6.98
CA PHE A 259 28.37 5.50 -5.90
C PHE A 259 29.79 4.94 -5.92
N GLY A 260 30.59 5.28 -6.94
CA GLY A 260 31.88 4.62 -7.20
C GLY A 260 31.76 3.16 -7.66
N MET A 261 30.53 2.69 -7.94
CA MET A 261 30.27 1.32 -8.40
C MET A 261 28.97 1.23 -9.19
N SER A 262 28.83 0.17 -9.98
CA SER A 262 27.57 -0.10 -10.67
C SER A 262 26.52 -0.69 -9.73
N PHE A 263 25.23 -0.51 -10.06
CA PHE A 263 24.14 -1.20 -9.36
C PHE A 263 24.33 -2.73 -9.36
N GLN A 264 24.87 -3.32 -10.43
CA GLN A 264 25.16 -4.76 -10.49
C GLN A 264 26.20 -5.19 -9.43
N THR A 265 27.19 -4.34 -9.17
CA THR A 265 28.21 -4.58 -8.14
C THR A 265 27.59 -4.44 -6.76
N ALA A 266 26.84 -3.36 -6.52
CA ALA A 266 26.16 -3.11 -5.25
C ALA A 266 25.19 -4.26 -4.90
N TRP A 267 24.36 -4.66 -5.86
CA TRP A 267 23.42 -5.77 -5.71
C TRP A 267 24.10 -7.07 -5.29
N ARG A 268 25.19 -7.42 -5.96
CA ARG A 268 25.95 -8.64 -5.65
C ARG A 268 26.52 -8.59 -4.24
N GLN A 269 27.14 -7.48 -3.85
CA GLN A 269 27.73 -7.33 -2.53
C GLN A 269 26.67 -7.41 -1.43
N TRP A 270 25.54 -6.71 -1.60
CA TRP A 270 24.40 -6.74 -0.67
C TRP A 270 23.76 -8.12 -0.57
N ARG A 271 23.47 -8.76 -1.71
CA ARG A 271 22.91 -10.11 -1.74
C ARG A 271 23.84 -11.10 -1.05
N ASP A 272 25.14 -11.03 -1.33
CA ASP A 272 26.11 -11.95 -0.76
C ASP A 272 26.27 -11.73 0.75
N SER A 273 26.13 -10.49 1.26
CA SER A 273 26.09 -10.24 2.71
C SER A 273 24.83 -10.82 3.36
N LEU A 274 23.66 -10.63 2.74
CA LEU A 274 22.40 -11.19 3.21
C LEU A 274 22.45 -12.73 3.27
N VAL A 275 22.94 -13.37 2.21
CA VAL A 275 23.08 -14.83 2.15
C VAL A 275 24.07 -15.32 3.21
N ARG A 276 25.18 -14.61 3.44
CA ARG A 276 26.12 -14.97 4.51
C ARG A 276 25.48 -14.89 5.90
N GLU A 277 24.70 -13.84 6.16
CA GLU A 277 23.96 -13.68 7.42
C GLU A 277 22.99 -14.85 7.65
N MET A 278 22.30 -15.31 6.59
CA MET A 278 21.27 -16.34 6.69
C MET A 278 21.77 -17.79 6.69
N ARG A 279 23.04 -18.05 6.33
CA ARG A 279 23.63 -19.40 6.31
C ARG A 279 23.58 -20.13 7.66
N SER A 280 23.57 -19.40 8.78
CA SER A 280 23.47 -19.96 10.13
C SER A 280 22.07 -19.86 10.74
N SER A 281 21.07 -19.43 9.98
CA SER A 281 19.70 -19.37 10.48
C SER A 281 19.11 -20.76 10.62
N ARG A 282 18.51 -21.05 11.78
CA ARG A 282 17.71 -22.26 12.01
C ARG A 282 16.32 -22.06 11.39
N GLU A 283 15.61 -23.15 11.12
CA GLU A 283 14.20 -23.04 10.74
C GLU A 283 13.45 -22.18 11.78
N PRO A 284 12.60 -21.22 11.35
CA PRO A 284 12.01 -20.22 12.23
C PRO A 284 11.21 -20.81 13.40
N MET A 285 10.65 -22.01 13.24
CA MET A 285 9.87 -22.69 14.27
C MET A 285 9.87 -24.21 14.04
N PRO A 286 10.44 -25.04 14.92
CA PRO A 286 10.40 -26.49 14.73
C PRO A 286 8.95 -27.01 14.84
N GLY A 287 8.59 -27.99 14.01
CA GLY A 287 7.28 -28.65 14.07
C GLY A 287 6.13 -27.94 13.35
N TRP A 288 6.41 -26.85 12.61
CA TRP A 288 5.41 -26.26 11.72
C TRP A 288 5.08 -27.20 10.55
N ARG A 289 3.83 -27.20 10.11
CA ARG A 289 3.38 -27.97 8.95
C ARG A 289 2.61 -27.08 8.00
N GLN A 290 3.02 -27.07 6.73
CA GLN A 290 2.31 -26.38 5.66
C GLN A 290 1.02 -27.14 5.30
N LEU A 291 -0.14 -26.49 5.39
CA LEU A 291 -1.43 -27.07 5.00
C LEU A 291 -1.77 -26.85 3.53
N THR A 292 -1.30 -25.76 2.94
CA THR A 292 -1.60 -25.35 1.55
C THR A 292 -0.31 -25.10 0.78
N SER A 293 -0.17 -25.66 -0.43
CA SER A 293 0.99 -25.47 -1.31
C SER A 293 0.71 -24.56 -2.51
N ALA A 294 -0.53 -24.09 -2.66
CA ALA A 294 -0.98 -23.24 -3.75
C ALA A 294 -1.54 -21.90 -3.23
N GLY A 295 -1.18 -20.80 -3.89
CA GLY A 295 -1.60 -19.45 -3.50
C GLY A 295 -0.47 -18.44 -3.71
N ARG A 296 -0.74 -17.40 -4.50
CA ARG A 296 0.10 -16.19 -4.58
C ARG A 296 -0.07 -15.34 -3.33
N VAL A 297 -1.31 -15.23 -2.84
CA VAL A 297 -1.68 -14.60 -1.57
C VAL A 297 -2.59 -15.57 -0.81
N VAL A 298 -2.32 -15.78 0.47
CA VAL A 298 -3.11 -16.59 1.40
C VAL A 298 -3.23 -15.78 2.68
N GLN A 299 -4.45 -15.40 3.07
CA GLN A 299 -4.66 -14.51 4.21
C GLN A 299 -5.97 -14.75 4.96
N SER A 300 -6.07 -14.11 6.12
CA SER A 300 -7.25 -14.10 6.99
C SER A 300 -7.78 -15.51 7.33
N PRO A 301 -6.94 -16.44 7.83
CA PRO A 301 -7.42 -17.75 8.22
C PRO A 301 -8.37 -17.67 9.42
N ARG A 302 -9.48 -18.41 9.37
CA ARG A 302 -10.48 -18.54 10.44
C ARG A 302 -10.76 -20.02 10.69
N TRP A 303 -10.86 -20.42 11.95
CA TRP A 303 -11.23 -21.80 12.29
C TRP A 303 -12.65 -22.13 11.81
N LEU A 304 -12.78 -23.32 11.24
CA LEU A 304 -14.06 -23.95 10.91
C LEU A 304 -14.17 -25.23 11.74
N GLY A 305 -14.71 -25.07 12.95
CA GLY A 305 -14.63 -26.10 13.99
C GLY A 305 -13.17 -26.45 14.34
N ASP A 306 -12.94 -27.68 14.80
CA ASP A 306 -11.63 -28.10 15.33
C ASP A 306 -10.70 -28.74 14.28
N THR A 307 -11.17 -28.90 13.04
CA THR A 307 -10.49 -29.75 12.04
C THR A 307 -10.26 -29.09 10.69
N ALA A 308 -10.71 -27.85 10.49
CA ALA A 308 -10.55 -27.11 9.25
C ALA A 308 -10.39 -25.62 9.48
N LEU A 309 -9.88 -24.93 8.46
CA LEU A 309 -9.74 -23.49 8.39
C LEU A 309 -10.41 -22.99 7.11
N ILE A 310 -11.05 -21.83 7.18
CA ILE A 310 -11.42 -21.04 6.00
C ILE A 310 -10.36 -19.95 5.81
N TYR A 311 -9.95 -19.68 4.59
CA TYR A 311 -9.05 -18.57 4.28
C TYR A 311 -9.39 -17.95 2.92
N ALA A 312 -8.92 -16.73 2.69
CA ALA A 312 -8.96 -16.11 1.37
C ALA A 312 -7.67 -16.39 0.61
N GLY A 313 -7.83 -16.89 -0.62
CA GLY A 313 -6.74 -17.22 -1.52
C GLY A 313 -6.84 -16.46 -2.83
N ASP A 314 -5.70 -15.97 -3.31
CA ASP A 314 -5.49 -15.58 -4.70
C ASP A 314 -4.43 -16.52 -5.27
N LYS A 315 -4.80 -17.37 -6.23
CA LYS A 315 -3.90 -18.34 -6.87
C LYS A 315 -3.32 -17.86 -8.21
N ALA A 316 -3.57 -16.61 -8.59
CA ALA A 316 -3.15 -15.94 -9.82
C ALA A 316 -3.60 -16.57 -11.15
N ARG A 317 -4.22 -17.75 -11.12
CA ARG A 317 -4.83 -18.45 -12.27
C ARG A 317 -6.35 -18.37 -12.27
N GLU A 318 -6.91 -17.93 -11.17
CA GLU A 318 -8.35 -17.74 -10.96
C GLU A 318 -8.56 -16.44 -10.18
N MET A 319 -9.79 -15.95 -10.19
CA MET A 319 -10.19 -14.83 -9.33
C MET A 319 -9.94 -15.20 -7.85
N PRO A 320 -9.71 -14.21 -6.97
CA PRO A 320 -9.68 -14.44 -5.53
C PRO A 320 -10.91 -15.24 -5.09
N ALA A 321 -10.75 -16.11 -4.11
CA ALA A 321 -11.81 -16.98 -3.63
C ALA A 321 -11.62 -17.30 -2.14
N ALA A 322 -12.70 -17.75 -1.51
CA ALA A 322 -12.63 -18.39 -0.20
C ALA A 322 -12.36 -19.89 -0.38
N TYR A 323 -11.52 -20.45 0.47
CA TYR A 323 -11.18 -21.87 0.47
C TYR A 323 -11.32 -22.44 1.88
N GLU A 324 -11.76 -23.67 1.97
CA GLU A 324 -11.69 -24.51 3.17
C GLU A 324 -10.46 -25.41 3.04
N VAL A 325 -9.64 -25.51 4.09
CA VAL A 325 -8.56 -26.48 4.20
C VAL A 325 -8.65 -27.25 5.50
N SER A 326 -8.74 -28.57 5.40
CA SER A 326 -8.69 -29.46 6.56
C SER A 326 -7.27 -29.58 7.12
N LEU A 327 -7.14 -30.00 8.37
CA LEU A 327 -5.83 -30.31 8.95
C LEU A 327 -5.08 -31.43 8.22
N SER A 328 -5.71 -32.23 7.34
CA SER A 328 -4.96 -33.18 6.49
C SER A 328 -4.39 -32.54 5.21
N GLY A 329 -4.67 -31.26 4.96
CA GLY A 329 -4.27 -30.53 3.75
C GLY A 329 -5.25 -30.68 2.58
N ARG A 330 -6.39 -31.36 2.77
CA ARG A 330 -7.45 -31.41 1.75
C ARG A 330 -8.13 -30.04 1.68
N GLU A 331 -8.06 -29.44 0.50
CA GLU A 331 -8.59 -28.10 0.20
C GLU A 331 -9.87 -28.18 -0.66
N LYS A 332 -10.78 -27.23 -0.46
CA LYS A 332 -12.03 -27.08 -1.22
C LYS A 332 -12.28 -25.60 -1.50
N ASN A 333 -12.51 -25.24 -2.76
CA ASN A 333 -12.94 -23.88 -3.14
C ASN A 333 -14.41 -23.67 -2.72
N LEU A 334 -14.67 -22.60 -1.97
CA LEU A 334 -15.98 -22.24 -1.46
C LEU A 334 -16.69 -21.18 -2.33
N GLY A 335 -15.98 -20.47 -3.21
CA GLY A 335 -16.54 -19.51 -4.14
C GLY A 335 -15.70 -18.24 -4.31
N ARG A 336 -15.92 -17.56 -5.44
CA ARG A 336 -15.23 -16.32 -5.84
C ARG A 336 -15.44 -15.17 -4.85
N ARG A 337 -14.45 -14.31 -4.73
CA ARG A 337 -14.44 -13.00 -4.05
C ARG A 337 -13.88 -11.93 -5.00
N ASN A 338 -14.31 -10.68 -4.85
CA ASN A 338 -13.73 -9.57 -5.62
C ASN A 338 -12.35 -9.13 -5.07
N ALA A 339 -12.06 -9.41 -3.80
CA ALA A 339 -10.76 -9.19 -3.17
C ALA A 339 -10.50 -10.28 -2.12
N PRO A 340 -9.23 -10.57 -1.78
CA PRO A 340 -8.92 -11.47 -0.69
C PRO A 340 -9.25 -10.78 0.66
N GLY A 341 -10.00 -11.44 1.54
CA GLY A 341 -10.41 -10.87 2.84
C GLY A 341 -11.01 -11.90 3.79
N GLY A 342 -11.32 -11.50 5.03
CA GLY A 342 -11.89 -12.39 6.04
C GLY A 342 -13.22 -13.03 5.62
N ASN A 343 -13.37 -14.33 5.87
CA ASN A 343 -14.61 -15.06 5.67
C ASN A 343 -14.99 -15.73 6.98
N VAL A 344 -16.20 -15.45 7.47
CA VAL A 344 -16.67 -15.86 8.79
C VAL A 344 -17.94 -16.68 8.65
N LEU A 345 -18.01 -17.81 9.35
CA LEU A 345 -19.21 -18.65 9.37
C LEU A 345 -20.27 -18.03 10.29
N MET A 346 -21.45 -17.75 9.75
CA MET A 346 -22.61 -17.29 10.51
C MET A 346 -23.30 -18.45 11.24
N PRO A 347 -24.07 -18.18 12.32
CA PRO A 347 -24.81 -19.20 13.06
C PRO A 347 -25.79 -20.04 12.22
N ASP A 348 -26.26 -19.52 11.08
CA ASP A 348 -27.14 -20.24 10.15
C ASP A 348 -26.40 -21.05 9.07
N GLY A 349 -25.07 -21.13 9.16
CA GLY A 349 -24.20 -21.84 8.23
C GLY A 349 -23.85 -21.07 6.95
N SER A 350 -24.30 -19.83 6.80
CA SER A 350 -23.87 -18.96 5.70
C SER A 350 -22.48 -18.36 5.96
N LEU A 351 -21.81 -17.87 4.91
CA LEU A 351 -20.51 -17.21 5.04
C LEU A 351 -20.68 -15.70 4.89
N LEU A 352 -20.30 -14.95 5.92
CA LEU A 352 -20.17 -13.50 5.93
C LEU A 352 -18.77 -13.09 5.48
N PHE A 353 -18.68 -12.09 4.61
CA PHE A 353 -17.41 -11.54 4.13
C PHE A 353 -17.61 -10.10 3.64
N SER A 354 -16.51 -9.37 3.50
CA SER A 354 -16.48 -8.07 2.82
C SER A 354 -15.82 -8.19 1.45
N GLN A 355 -16.22 -7.36 0.49
CA GLN A 355 -15.53 -7.22 -0.78
C GLN A 355 -15.81 -5.85 -1.43
N PRO A 356 -14.91 -5.34 -2.30
CA PRO A 356 -15.14 -4.10 -3.02
C PRO A 356 -16.17 -4.31 -4.13
N ASP A 357 -17.00 -3.30 -4.35
CA ASP A 357 -17.92 -3.20 -5.47
C ASP A 357 -18.07 -1.75 -5.93
N TYR A 358 -18.49 -1.56 -7.17
CA TYR A 358 -18.78 -0.23 -7.69
C TYR A 358 -20.08 0.26 -7.07
N LEU A 359 -20.03 1.44 -6.43
CA LEU A 359 -21.24 2.20 -6.10
C LEU A 359 -21.72 2.96 -7.34
N ASP A 360 -20.77 3.51 -8.10
CA ASP A 360 -20.95 4.19 -9.38
C ASP A 360 -19.60 4.15 -10.15
N PRO A 361 -19.48 4.74 -11.36
CA PRO A 361 -18.25 4.69 -12.16
C PRO A 361 -17.00 5.28 -11.51
N TYR A 362 -17.14 6.15 -10.51
CA TYR A 362 -16.04 6.86 -9.84
C TYR A 362 -15.80 6.37 -8.41
N HIS A 363 -16.77 5.65 -7.84
CA HIS A 363 -16.74 5.20 -6.45
C HIS A 363 -16.68 3.68 -6.30
N ILE A 364 -15.62 3.20 -5.64
CA ILE A 364 -15.47 1.80 -5.24
C ILE A 364 -15.53 1.71 -3.73
N ARG A 365 -16.50 0.95 -3.21
CA ARG A 365 -16.77 0.81 -1.77
C ARG A 365 -16.71 -0.64 -1.32
N TYR A 366 -16.21 -0.87 -0.12
CA TYR A 366 -16.35 -2.17 0.53
C TYR A 366 -17.72 -2.32 1.17
N ASP A 367 -18.34 -3.47 0.96
CA ASP A 367 -19.61 -3.82 1.59
C ASP A 367 -19.61 -5.27 2.07
N LEU A 368 -20.52 -5.56 3.00
CA LEU A 368 -20.74 -6.91 3.50
C LEU A 368 -21.61 -7.70 2.53
N TYR A 369 -21.29 -8.96 2.37
CA TYR A 369 -22.01 -9.94 1.57
C TYR A 369 -22.18 -11.23 2.38
N VAL A 370 -23.28 -11.92 2.12
CA VAL A 370 -23.56 -13.24 2.70
C VAL A 370 -23.65 -14.25 1.57
N GLN A 371 -22.93 -15.37 1.70
CA GLN A 371 -23.01 -16.49 0.79
C GLN A 371 -23.76 -17.66 1.41
N ARG A 372 -24.81 -18.16 0.73
CA ARG A 372 -25.57 -19.35 1.11
C ARG A 372 -25.80 -20.23 -0.11
N ASN A 373 -25.44 -21.51 -0.01
CA ASN A 373 -25.59 -22.50 -1.09
C ASN A 373 -25.00 -22.04 -2.44
N GLY A 374 -23.87 -21.31 -2.39
CA GLY A 374 -23.20 -20.76 -3.57
C GLY A 374 -23.77 -19.45 -4.11
N ALA A 375 -24.96 -19.02 -3.67
CA ALA A 375 -25.51 -17.71 -4.00
C ALA A 375 -24.93 -16.63 -3.06
N GLN A 376 -24.56 -15.48 -3.60
CA GLN A 376 -24.09 -14.32 -2.83
C GLN A 376 -25.14 -13.22 -2.85
N VAL A 377 -25.42 -12.64 -1.68
CA VAL A 377 -26.34 -11.51 -1.51
C VAL A 377 -25.58 -10.39 -0.82
N ARG A 378 -25.66 -9.18 -1.38
CA ARG A 378 -25.11 -7.97 -0.78
C ARG A 378 -25.96 -7.59 0.43
N LEU A 379 -25.32 -7.45 1.59
CA LEU A 379 -25.93 -7.15 2.87
C LEU A 379 -25.96 -5.63 3.16
N THR A 380 -24.93 -4.90 2.73
CA THR A 380 -24.84 -3.44 2.89
C THR A 380 -24.54 -2.74 1.57
N THR A 381 -24.83 -1.44 1.44
CA THR A 381 -24.52 -0.68 0.22
C THR A 381 -23.86 0.66 0.57
N GLY A 382 -22.64 0.86 0.11
CA GLY A 382 -21.85 2.06 0.37
C GLY A 382 -21.43 2.21 1.84
N ALA A 383 -21.48 1.13 2.62
CA ALA A 383 -21.26 1.17 4.07
C ALA A 383 -19.78 1.21 4.46
N ARG A 384 -18.88 0.85 3.53
CA ARG A 384 -17.41 0.88 3.69
C ARG A 384 -16.94 -0.04 4.81
N LEU A 385 -17.42 -1.28 4.78
CA LEU A 385 -17.22 -2.24 5.86
C LEU A 385 -16.21 -3.33 5.49
N THR A 386 -15.22 -3.51 6.35
CA THR A 386 -14.15 -4.50 6.22
C THR A 386 -13.97 -5.32 7.51
N ALA A 387 -13.20 -6.40 7.42
CA ALA A 387 -12.88 -7.31 8.52
C ALA A 387 -14.08 -7.66 9.45
N PRO A 388 -15.20 -8.19 8.92
CA PRO A 388 -16.35 -8.51 9.74
C PRO A 388 -16.09 -9.72 10.65
N ASP A 389 -16.76 -9.75 11.79
CA ASP A 389 -16.93 -10.93 12.64
C ASP A 389 -18.36 -10.99 13.19
N VAL A 390 -18.83 -12.18 13.58
CA VAL A 390 -20.25 -12.42 13.91
C VAL A 390 -20.43 -13.10 15.26
N ARG A 391 -21.35 -12.56 16.06
CA ARG A 391 -21.78 -13.12 17.34
C ARG A 391 -22.80 -14.24 17.13
N ALA A 392 -23.00 -15.08 18.15
CA ALA A 392 -23.92 -16.22 18.12
C ALA A 392 -25.40 -15.86 17.78
N ASP A 393 -25.85 -14.64 18.07
CA ASP A 393 -27.19 -14.16 17.71
C ASP A 393 -27.27 -13.56 16.29
N GLY A 394 -26.15 -13.49 15.59
CA GLY A 394 -26.01 -12.94 14.25
C GLY A 394 -25.72 -11.45 14.20
N GLU A 395 -25.51 -10.79 15.33
CA GLU A 395 -24.98 -9.42 15.34
C GLU A 395 -23.53 -9.41 14.84
N ILE A 396 -23.20 -8.41 14.03
CA ILE A 396 -21.90 -8.30 13.36
C ILE A 396 -21.10 -7.17 14.01
N VAL A 397 -19.80 -7.36 14.17
CA VAL A 397 -18.84 -6.26 14.36
C VAL A 397 -17.99 -6.14 13.11
N ALA A 398 -17.68 -4.92 12.68
CA ALA A 398 -16.86 -4.67 11.51
C ALA A 398 -16.04 -3.39 11.68
N VAL A 399 -14.99 -3.26 10.87
CA VAL A 399 -14.29 -2.00 10.66
C VAL A 399 -15.10 -1.19 9.65
N GLN A 400 -15.32 0.09 9.93
CA GLN A 400 -15.87 1.03 8.98
C GLN A 400 -14.81 2.07 8.61
N ASP A 401 -14.55 2.18 7.30
CA ASP A 401 -13.73 3.26 6.77
C ASP A 401 -14.54 4.56 6.72
N VAL A 402 -13.94 5.61 7.24
CA VAL A 402 -14.39 7.00 7.06
C VAL A 402 -13.22 7.77 6.43
N PRO A 403 -13.44 8.98 5.90
CA PRO A 403 -12.32 9.75 5.37
C PRO A 403 -11.14 9.85 6.35
N ALA A 404 -9.98 9.34 5.94
CA ALA A 404 -8.71 9.35 6.66
C ALA A 404 -8.68 8.67 8.05
N SER A 405 -9.72 7.92 8.41
CA SER A 405 -9.80 7.24 9.71
C SER A 405 -10.62 5.95 9.61
N THR A 406 -10.47 5.06 10.56
CA THR A 406 -11.36 3.91 10.73
C THR A 406 -11.99 3.91 12.11
N ARG A 407 -13.14 3.26 12.22
CA ARG A 407 -13.82 3.00 13.48
C ARG A 407 -14.39 1.60 13.50
N LEU A 408 -14.77 1.13 14.69
CA LEU A 408 -15.54 -0.09 14.83
C LEU A 408 -17.03 0.24 14.87
N VAL A 409 -17.81 -0.61 14.20
CA VAL A 409 -19.27 -0.52 14.18
C VAL A 409 -19.87 -1.88 14.52
N ARG A 410 -21.01 -1.85 15.21
CA ARG A 410 -21.95 -2.96 15.27
C ARG A 410 -22.93 -2.85 14.12
N VAL A 411 -23.25 -3.98 13.50
CA VAL A 411 -24.19 -4.07 12.39
C VAL A 411 -25.23 -5.13 12.72
N THR A 412 -26.50 -4.81 12.54
CA THR A 412 -27.58 -5.79 12.68
C THR A 412 -27.41 -6.92 11.67
N ARG A 413 -27.93 -8.10 11.99
CA ARG A 413 -27.84 -9.29 11.13
C ARG A 413 -28.33 -9.06 9.70
N ASP A 414 -29.29 -8.16 9.51
CA ASP A 414 -29.87 -7.79 8.22
C ASP A 414 -29.10 -6.68 7.48
N GLY A 415 -28.00 -6.17 8.05
CA GLY A 415 -27.17 -5.12 7.46
C GLY A 415 -27.74 -3.71 7.53
N ARG A 416 -28.94 -3.52 8.10
CA ARG A 416 -29.68 -2.26 7.94
C ARG A 416 -29.32 -1.19 8.96
N THR A 417 -28.94 -1.59 10.17
CA THR A 417 -28.61 -0.66 11.25
C THR A 417 -27.15 -0.79 11.59
N LEU A 418 -26.43 0.33 11.53
CA LEU A 418 -25.02 0.45 11.88
C LEU A 418 -24.89 1.38 13.08
N VAL A 419 -24.28 0.90 14.16
CA VAL A 419 -24.03 1.65 15.39
C VAL A 419 -22.53 1.78 15.60
N PRO A 420 -21.95 2.98 15.45
CA PRO A 420 -20.55 3.23 15.81
C PRO A 420 -20.32 2.97 17.30
N ILE A 421 -19.28 2.20 17.61
CA ILE A 421 -18.90 1.88 18.99
C ILE A 421 -17.54 2.48 19.38
N THR A 422 -16.73 2.92 18.41
CA THR A 422 -15.52 3.71 18.67
C THR A 422 -15.55 5.06 17.95
N PRO A 423 -14.90 6.10 18.51
CA PRO A 423 -14.79 7.40 17.85
C PRO A 423 -13.82 7.34 16.67
N THR A 424 -13.99 8.26 15.73
CA THR A 424 -13.06 8.50 14.61
C THR A 424 -11.99 9.49 15.02
N SER A 425 -10.76 9.26 14.57
CA SER A 425 -9.63 10.17 14.78
C SER A 425 -8.59 9.96 13.70
N LEU A 426 -8.02 11.04 13.16
CA LEU A 426 -6.92 10.93 12.20
C LEU A 426 -5.66 10.26 12.81
N ASP A 427 -5.54 10.27 14.15
CA ASP A 427 -4.42 9.69 14.90
C ASP A 427 -4.67 8.24 15.37
N VAL A 428 -5.86 7.69 15.14
CA VAL A 428 -6.24 6.37 15.64
C VAL A 428 -6.90 5.57 14.53
N GLN A 429 -6.37 4.38 14.27
CA GLN A 429 -6.94 3.42 13.34
C GLN A 429 -7.31 2.14 14.08
N TRP A 430 -8.50 1.65 13.83
CA TRP A 430 -9.01 0.36 14.31
C TRP A 430 -8.97 -0.68 13.20
N SER A 431 -8.58 -1.90 13.53
CA SER A 431 -8.62 -3.04 12.60
C SER A 431 -8.94 -4.37 13.30
N ASP A 432 -9.34 -5.35 12.50
CA ASP A 432 -9.45 -6.76 12.88
C ASP A 432 -10.29 -7.06 14.14
N PRO A 433 -11.52 -6.50 14.29
CA PRO A 433 -12.36 -6.79 15.44
C PRO A 433 -12.82 -8.25 15.44
N GLN A 434 -12.92 -8.84 16.63
CA GLN A 434 -13.48 -10.18 16.85
C GLN A 434 -14.31 -10.22 18.13
N TRP A 435 -15.46 -10.87 18.08
CA TRP A 435 -16.27 -11.18 19.24
C TRP A 435 -15.59 -12.23 20.11
N SER A 436 -15.70 -12.08 21.43
CA SER A 436 -15.42 -13.17 22.35
C SER A 436 -16.45 -14.30 22.16
N PRO A 437 -16.09 -15.57 22.45
CA PRO A 437 -17.03 -16.69 22.34
C PRO A 437 -18.30 -16.53 23.19
N ASP A 438 -18.23 -15.81 24.31
CA ASP A 438 -19.38 -15.48 25.17
C ASP A 438 -20.23 -14.30 24.63
N GLY A 439 -19.76 -13.58 23.60
CA GLY A 439 -20.45 -12.47 22.97
C GLY A 439 -20.53 -11.18 23.81
N LEU A 440 -19.80 -11.11 24.93
CA LEU A 440 -19.82 -9.98 25.87
C LEU A 440 -18.74 -8.94 25.58
N ARG A 441 -17.69 -9.32 24.84
CA ARG A 441 -16.51 -8.49 24.60
C ARG A 441 -16.12 -8.52 23.13
N ILE A 442 -15.41 -7.49 22.72
CA ILE A 442 -14.80 -7.38 21.40
C ILE A 442 -13.30 -7.20 21.61
N VAL A 443 -12.47 -7.94 20.90
CA VAL A 443 -11.04 -7.66 20.80
C VAL A 443 -10.74 -7.03 19.44
N ALA A 444 -9.86 -6.04 19.39
CA ALA A 444 -9.46 -5.39 18.14
C ALA A 444 -8.01 -4.91 18.21
N VAL A 445 -7.40 -4.67 17.04
CA VAL A 445 -6.13 -3.96 16.96
C VAL A 445 -6.42 -2.46 16.90
N ARG A 446 -5.72 -1.69 17.73
CA ARG A 446 -5.67 -0.24 17.64
C ARG A 446 -4.25 0.18 17.25
N GLN A 447 -4.16 1.10 16.30
CA GLN A 447 -2.93 1.77 15.92
C GLN A 447 -3.04 3.25 16.27
N SER A 448 -2.03 3.78 16.95
CA SER A 448 -1.94 5.21 17.24
C SER A 448 -0.48 5.65 17.41
N ARG A 449 -0.09 6.72 16.70
CA ARG A 449 1.23 7.38 16.83
C ARG A 449 2.42 6.40 16.82
N GLY A 450 2.47 5.54 15.81
CA GLY A 450 3.61 4.61 15.63
C GLY A 450 3.57 3.41 16.56
N ARG A 451 2.49 3.23 17.31
CA ARG A 451 2.29 2.09 18.19
C ARG A 451 1.05 1.31 17.78
N SER A 452 1.13 0.00 17.96
CA SER A 452 0.00 -0.92 17.81
C SER A 452 -0.22 -1.64 19.14
N ASP A 453 -1.48 -1.77 19.54
CA ASP A 453 -1.91 -2.51 20.73
C ASP A 453 -3.16 -3.36 20.45
N ILE A 454 -3.33 -4.42 21.23
CA ILE A 454 -4.54 -5.24 21.22
C ILE A 454 -5.44 -4.73 22.34
N VAL A 455 -6.66 -4.33 21.99
CA VAL A 455 -7.61 -3.69 22.91
C VAL A 455 -8.82 -4.58 23.10
N ILE A 456 -9.24 -4.75 24.35
CA ILE A 456 -10.48 -5.43 24.73
C ILE A 456 -11.52 -4.36 25.05
N LEU A 457 -12.65 -4.43 24.37
CA LEU A 457 -13.80 -3.56 24.51
C LEU A 457 -15.00 -4.34 25.07
N ASP A 458 -15.91 -3.67 25.76
CA ASP A 458 -17.26 -4.19 25.94
C ASP A 458 -18.08 -4.06 24.64
N SER A 459 -19.31 -4.56 24.65
CA SER A 459 -20.19 -4.54 23.48
C SER A 459 -20.64 -3.14 23.03
N ASP A 460 -20.43 -2.11 23.86
CA ASP A 460 -20.72 -0.71 23.56
C ASP A 460 -19.47 0.07 23.13
N GLY A 461 -18.31 -0.61 23.07
CA GLY A 461 -17.04 -0.07 22.61
C GLY A 461 -16.22 0.64 23.69
N LYS A 462 -16.60 0.53 24.96
CA LYS A 462 -15.78 1.04 26.06
C LYS A 462 -14.58 0.13 26.26
N THR A 463 -13.38 0.72 26.31
CA THR A 463 -12.16 -0.01 26.62
C THR A 463 -12.19 -0.58 28.03
N ILE A 464 -12.05 -1.91 28.12
CA ILE A 464 -11.89 -2.66 29.35
C ILE A 464 -10.41 -2.78 29.68
N ASP A 465 -9.59 -3.17 28.70
CA ASP A 465 -8.14 -3.41 28.86
C ASP A 465 -7.39 -3.27 27.52
N SER A 466 -6.06 -3.14 27.57
CA SER A 466 -5.17 -3.12 26.40
C SER A 466 -3.81 -3.73 26.70
N PHE A 467 -3.26 -4.53 25.79
CA PHE A 467 -1.96 -5.18 25.95
C PHE A 467 -1.17 -5.23 24.63
N ALA A 468 0.05 -5.77 24.68
CA ALA A 468 0.96 -5.89 23.53
C ALA A 468 1.25 -4.56 22.81
N ALA A 469 1.30 -3.46 23.57
CA ALA A 469 1.53 -2.12 23.02
C ALA A 469 2.99 -1.94 22.59
N THR A 470 3.27 -2.12 21.30
CA THR A 470 4.60 -2.14 20.69
C THR A 470 4.76 -1.03 19.64
N HIS A 471 6.00 -0.65 19.32
CA HIS A 471 6.33 0.15 18.12
C HIS A 471 6.32 -0.69 16.83
N GLY A 472 6.08 -2.00 16.94
CA GLY A 472 5.82 -2.89 15.81
C GLY A 472 4.34 -2.95 15.43
N LEU A 473 4.01 -3.93 14.59
CA LEU A 473 2.66 -4.15 14.08
C LEU A 473 2.05 -5.40 14.71
N ASN A 474 0.91 -5.24 15.38
CA ASN A 474 0.02 -6.38 15.64
C ASN A 474 -0.85 -6.56 14.40
N SER A 475 -0.74 -7.72 13.74
CA SER A 475 -1.43 -7.96 12.47
C SER A 475 -2.90 -8.33 12.66
N ALA A 476 -3.21 -9.04 13.74
CA ALA A 476 -4.55 -9.44 14.19
C ALA A 476 -4.48 -9.73 15.71
N PRO A 477 -5.60 -9.65 16.44
CA PRO A 477 -5.65 -9.93 17.88
C PRO A 477 -5.55 -11.42 18.23
#